data_AF-A0A7W1VU98-F1
#
_entry.id   AF-A0A7W1VU98-F1
#
_cell.length_a   1.000
_cell.length_b   1.000
_cell.length_c   1.000
_cell.angle_alpha   90.00
_cell.angle_beta   90.00
_cell.angle_gamma   90.00
#
_symmetry.space_group_name_H-M   'P 1'
#
loop_
_entity.id
_entity.type
_entity.pdbx_description
1 polymer ?
#
loop_
_entity_poly.entity_id
_entity_poly.type
_entity_poly.pdbx_seq_one_letter_code
_entity_poly.pdbx_strand_id
1 'polypeptide(L)' 'MSCRCGCGGDTKAGDFVPGHDQKLRARLEKEVGGILAMEDLVTTAKRYAIGDLPEAELGREVRRVFKTRDER' A
#
# COMPACT_ATOMS: atom_id res chain seq x y z
N MET A 1 11.99 17.86 6.62
CA MET A 1 10.83 17.20 5.95
C MET A 1 10.13 16.35 6.99
N SER A 2 8.82 16.21 6.94
CA SER A 2 8.09 15.36 7.89
C SER A 2 8.23 13.88 7.55
N CYS A 3 8.40 13.03 8.56
CA CYS A 3 8.52 11.59 8.39
C CYS A 3 7.26 10.95 7.78
N ARG A 4 7.41 10.24 6.66
CA ARG A 4 6.30 9.62 5.91
C ARG A 4 5.65 8.42 6.61
N CYS A 5 6.18 7.95 7.74
CA CYS A 5 5.46 6.98 8.56
C CYS A 5 4.21 7.59 9.24
N GLY A 6 4.11 8.92 9.28
CA GLY A 6 2.99 9.65 9.90
C GLY A 6 3.19 10.02 11.37
N CYS A 7 4.40 9.86 11.92
CA CYS A 7 4.68 10.21 13.32
C CYS A 7 4.91 11.71 13.57
N GLY A 8 4.91 12.55 12.52
CA GLY A 8 5.16 13.99 12.62
C GLY A 8 6.61 14.39 12.92
N GLY A 9 7.54 13.44 13.03
CA GLY A 9 8.95 13.73 13.33
C GLY A 9 9.70 14.30 12.13
N ASP A 10 10.70 15.14 12.39
CA ASP A 10 11.54 15.72 11.35
C ASP A 10 12.63 14.75 10.87
N THR A 11 12.74 14.61 9.54
CA THR A 11 13.81 13.85 8.90
C THR A 11 15.01 14.77 8.66
N LYS A 12 16.20 14.31 9.07
CA LYS A 12 17.47 15.01 8.80
C LYS A 12 17.89 14.87 7.33
N ALA A 13 17.54 13.74 6.71
CA ALA A 13 17.65 13.46 5.27
C ALA A 13 16.70 12.31 4.91
N GLY A 14 16.17 12.30 3.68
CA GLY A 14 15.25 11.27 3.20
C GLY A 14 13.83 11.35 3.76
N ASP A 15 13.06 10.28 3.54
CA ASP A 15 11.61 10.23 3.83
C ASP A 15 11.26 9.73 5.25
N PHE A 16 12.23 9.14 5.95
CA PHE A 16 12.01 8.46 7.23
C PHE A 16 13.05 8.84 8.27
N VAL A 17 12.61 8.94 9.53
CA VAL A 17 13.50 8.81 10.69
C VAL A 17 14.09 7.38 10.66
N PRO A 18 15.35 7.16 11.09
CA PRO A 18 15.95 5.83 11.09
C PRO A 18 15.03 4.76 11.71
N GLY A 19 14.76 3.68 10.95
CA GLY A 19 13.89 2.56 11.35
C GLY A 19 12.37 2.79 11.21
N HIS A 20 11.93 3.98 10.77
CA HIS A 20 10.49 4.27 10.63
C HIS A 20 9.88 3.82 9.30
N ASP A 21 10.70 3.49 8.31
CA ASP A 21 10.26 2.86 7.06
C ASP A 21 9.61 1.50 7.34
N GLN A 22 10.12 0.76 8.33
CA GLN A 22 9.57 -0.52 8.76
C GLN A 22 8.16 -0.40 9.36
N LYS A 23 7.88 0.70 10.09
CA LYS A 23 6.54 0.99 10.60
C LYS A 23 5.55 1.26 9.47
N LEU A 24 5.99 2.00 8.44
CA LEU A 24 5.17 2.22 7.25
C LEU A 24 4.88 0.89 6.54
N ARG A 25 5.90 0.07 6.31
CA ARG A 25 5.75 -1.26 5.68
C ARG A 25 4.72 -2.12 6.42
N ALA A 26 4.87 -2.27 7.74
CA ALA A 26 3.95 -3.06 8.55
C ALA A 26 2.51 -2.52 8.51
N ARG A 27 2.33 -1.18 8.51
CA ARG A 27 1.00 -0.57 8.39
C ARG A 27 0.38 -0.87 7.03
N LEU A 28 1.11 -0.64 5.94
CA LEU A 28 0.63 -0.89 4.57
C LEU A 28 0.29 -2.36 4.37
N GLU A 29 1.15 -3.26 4.86
CA GLU A 29 0.93 -4.71 4.79
C GLU A 29 -0.35 -5.11 5.53
N LYS A 30 -0.52 -4.64 6.76
CA LYS A 30 -1.76 -4.88 7.53
C LYS A 30 -2.99 -4.28 6.85
N GLU A 31 -2.84 -3.14 6.18
CA GLU A 31 -3.93 -2.43 5.53
C GLU A 31 -4.46 -3.16 4.29
N VAL A 32 -3.57 -3.74 3.49
CA VAL A 32 -3.95 -4.53 2.31
C VAL A 32 -4.24 -6.00 2.63
N GLY A 33 -4.09 -6.43 3.88
CA GLY A 33 -4.42 -7.80 4.32
C GLY A 33 -3.25 -8.80 4.23
N GLY A 34 -2.01 -8.33 4.16
CA GLY A 34 -0.79 -9.16 4.15
C GLY A 34 0.08 -8.95 2.91
N ILE A 35 1.30 -9.49 2.95
CA ILE A 35 2.29 -9.30 1.87
C ILE A 35 1.83 -9.87 0.52
N LEU A 36 1.08 -10.98 0.51
CA LEU A 36 0.57 -11.59 -0.73
C LEU A 36 -0.51 -10.73 -1.39
N ALA A 37 -1.43 -10.16 -0.59
CA ALA A 37 -2.42 -9.23 -1.10
C ALA A 37 -1.78 -7.92 -1.61
N MET A 38 -0.66 -7.49 -1.01
CA MET A 38 0.14 -6.38 -1.53
C MET A 38 0.74 -6.70 -2.89
N GLU A 39 1.29 -7.90 -3.06
CA GLU A 39 1.86 -8.36 -4.32
C GLU A 39 0.79 -8.42 -5.42
N ASP A 40 -0.38 -8.97 -5.13
CA ASP A 40 -1.54 -9.02 -6.05
C ASP A 40 -1.94 -7.61 -6.51
N LEU A 41 -2.06 -6.67 -5.57
CA LEU A 41 -2.43 -5.29 -5.85
C LEU A 41 -1.40 -4.59 -6.74
N VAL A 42 -0.10 -4.73 -6.43
CA VAL A 42 0.99 -4.15 -7.22
C VAL A 42 1.03 -4.76 -8.62
N THR A 43 0.87 -6.07 -8.75
CA THR A 43 0.88 -6.78 -10.03
C THR A 43 -0.30 -6.36 -10.90
N THR A 44 -1.49 -6.28 -10.33
CA THR A 44 -2.70 -5.85 -11.04
C THR A 44 -2.58 -4.38 -11.49
N ALA A 45 -2.07 -3.51 -10.64
CA ALA A 45 -1.83 -2.11 -10.99
C ALA A 45 -0.82 -1.95 -12.14
N LYS A 46 0.26 -2.75 -12.15
CA LYS A 46 1.24 -2.77 -13.25
C LYS A 46 0.59 -3.19 -14.56
N ARG A 47 -0.22 -4.25 -14.55
CA ARG A 47 -0.93 -4.74 -15.75
C ARG A 47 -1.92 -3.69 -16.28
N TYR A 48 -2.64 -2.99 -15.40
CA TYR A 48 -3.49 -1.88 -15.80
C TYR A 48 -2.68 -0.74 -16.44
N ALA A 49 -1.57 -0.34 -15.84
CA ALA A 49 -0.75 0.77 -16.31
C ALA A 49 -0.18 0.57 -17.72
N ILE A 50 0.05 -0.68 -18.14
CA ILE A 50 0.53 -1.03 -19.49
C ILE A 50 -0.59 -1.36 -20.47
N GLY A 51 -1.86 -1.31 -20.05
CA GLY A 51 -3.03 -1.62 -20.90
C GLY A 51 -3.41 -3.09 -20.99
N ASP A 52 -2.74 -3.97 -20.24
CA ASP A 52 -2.97 -5.43 -20.23
C ASP A 52 -4.14 -5.86 -19.32
N LEU A 53 -4.79 -4.90 -18.67
CA LEU A 53 -5.90 -5.13 -17.77
C LEU A 53 -6.91 -3.97 -17.88
N PRO A 54 -8.20 -4.22 -18.12
CA PRO A 54 -9.22 -3.18 -18.11
C PRO A 54 -9.38 -2.53 -16.73
N GLU A 55 -9.78 -1.26 -16.71
CA GLU A 55 -10.05 -0.51 -15.46
C GLU A 55 -11.07 -1.22 -14.54
N ALA A 56 -12.07 -1.86 -15.14
CA ALA A 56 -13.08 -2.61 -14.40
C ALA A 56 -12.49 -3.75 -13.57
N GLU A 57 -11.45 -4.43 -14.09
CA GLU A 57 -10.75 -5.49 -13.38
C GLU A 57 -9.88 -4.94 -12.24
N LEU A 58 -9.17 -3.83 -12.49
CA LEU A 58 -8.42 -3.15 -11.44
C LEU A 58 -9.36 -2.73 -10.29
N GLY A 59 -10.51 -2.15 -10.63
CA GLY A 59 -11.50 -1.76 -9.65
C GLY A 59 -12.08 -2.94 -8.85
N ARG A 60 -12.25 -4.12 -9.48
CA ARG A 60 -12.65 -5.35 -8.76
C ARG A 60 -11.60 -5.76 -7.74
N GLU A 61 -10.34 -5.74 -8.13
CA GLU A 61 -9.23 -6.14 -7.29
C GLU A 61 -9.03 -5.20 -6.10
N VAL A 62 -9.04 -3.89 -6.33
CA VAL A 62 -9.01 -2.88 -5.26
C VAL A 62 -10.16 -3.09 -4.27
N ARG A 63 -11.38 -3.31 -4.78
CA ARG A 63 -12.53 -3.61 -3.91
C ARG A 63 -12.35 -4.91 -3.14
N ARG A 64 -11.77 -5.96 -3.72
CA ARG A 64 -11.49 -7.23 -3.04
C ARG A 64 -10.54 -7.03 -1.87
N VAL A 65 -9.45 -6.30 -2.10
CA VAL A 65 -8.41 -6.00 -1.08
C VAL A 65 -8.99 -5.18 0.08
N PHE A 66 -9.83 -4.19 -0.20
CA PHE A 66 -10.34 -3.27 0.83
C PHE A 66 -11.74 -3.61 1.40
N LYS A 67 -12.52 -4.51 0.79
CA LYS A 67 -13.84 -4.95 1.32
C LYS A 67 -13.75 -5.74 2.61
N THR A 68 -12.63 -6.42 2.88
CA THR A 68 -12.44 -7.29 4.05
C THR A 68 -12.35 -6.54 5.39
N ARG A 69 -12.58 -5.21 5.41
CA ARG A 69 -12.45 -4.36 6.59
C ARG A 69 -13.75 -3.76 7.12
N ASP A 70 -14.88 -3.90 6.43
CA ASP A 70 -16.18 -3.37 6.90
C ASP A 70 -16.94 -4.34 7.83
N GLU A 71 -16.43 -5.56 8.08
CA GLU A 71 -17.11 -6.59 8.88
C GLU A 71 -16.41 -6.96 10.20
N ARG A 72 -15.52 -6.14 10.75
CA ARG A 72 -14.83 -6.46 12.02
C ARG A 72 -14.62 -5.30 12.99
#